data_AF-A0A449CYM9-F1
#
_entry.id   AF-A0A449CYM9-F1
#
_cell.length_a   1.000
_cell.length_b   1.000
_cell.length_c   1.000
_cell.angle_alpha   90.00
_cell.angle_beta   90.00
_cell.angle_gamma   90.00
#
_symmetry.space_group_name_H-M   'P 1'
#
loop_
_entity.id
_entity.type
_entity.pdbx_description
1 polymer ?
#
loop_
_entity_poly.entity_id
_entity_poly.type
_entity_poly.pdbx_seq_one_letter_code
_entity_poly.pdbx_strand_id
1 'polypeptide(L)'
;MSSGSHSAAETPSKAPLTAANDPSTDTEAFDPITDPIRKDEPRPSTGPVRVTPAHSTAPQDTARTREVPAHQADTSAAPAATSNTAATTGSRSSVMSDADWAAVTKAATSRDTHEPEFPERRRNPLEIIGTIWIALSVPFILLALAVRTIASGMFLKFEYFRPGFPADQFGFGQADREHYATYVIDYLHNLDSRRYLADVILPTGEPVFISDELNHMADVKGLISLLYLIAIVAFIGTVLFSLYLSRKGGMGMRFGFRLGAIFSIIAMAGIAVVALLGWESFFRGFHRIFFADGTWEFYADDSLIRLFPPQFWVDAGIGAGAIFLLLAIIVFLFSFAGHKKRRAARRAQREAADAI
;
A
#
# COMPACT_ATOMS: atom_id res chain seq x y z
N MET A 1 -21.68 -48.65 74.67
CA MET A 1 -22.90 -47.81 74.78
C MET A 1 -23.13 -47.25 73.38
N SER A 2 -24.21 -47.56 72.65
CA SER A 2 -25.65 -47.28 72.92
C SER A 2 -25.93 -45.79 73.02
N SER A 3 -26.82 -45.17 72.23
CA SER A 3 -27.66 -45.64 71.10
C SER A 3 -27.78 -44.49 70.06
N GLY A 4 -28.13 -44.67 68.79
CA GLY A 4 -29.49 -44.99 68.27
C GLY A 4 -30.46 -43.81 68.49
N SER A 5 -30.78 -43.00 67.46
CA SER A 5 -31.96 -43.14 66.55
C SER A 5 -33.30 -42.78 67.23
N HIS A 6 -34.33 -42.13 66.65
CA HIS A 6 -34.68 -41.61 65.30
C HIS A 6 -35.90 -40.66 65.51
N SER A 7 -36.47 -39.82 64.62
CA SER A 7 -36.29 -39.32 63.23
C SER A 7 -37.15 -38.02 63.10
N ALA A 8 -37.70 -37.44 62.01
CA ALA A 8 -37.74 -37.59 60.54
C ALA A 8 -38.31 -36.28 59.90
N ALA A 9 -38.16 -36.10 58.57
CA ALA A 9 -38.94 -35.21 57.66
C ALA A 9 -38.81 -33.67 57.85
N GLU A 10 -38.93 -32.82 56.81
CA GLU A 10 -39.54 -33.01 55.47
C GLU A 10 -38.65 -32.51 54.28
N THR A 11 -39.12 -32.68 53.04
CA THR A 11 -38.44 -32.42 51.73
C THR A 11 -39.52 -32.18 50.66
N PRO A 12 -39.26 -31.90 49.35
CA PRO A 12 -38.01 -31.62 48.62
C PRO A 12 -38.10 -30.40 47.63
N SER A 13 -37.01 -30.11 46.92
CA SER A 13 -37.05 -29.95 45.44
C SER A 13 -35.66 -30.22 44.82
N LYS A 14 -35.57 -30.44 43.50
CA LYS A 14 -34.34 -30.90 42.81
C LYS A 14 -34.15 -30.31 41.41
N ALA A 15 -32.89 -29.95 41.13
CA ALA A 15 -32.21 -30.00 39.82
C ALA A 15 -32.64 -29.00 38.73
N PRO A 16 -31.86 -28.85 37.62
CA PRO A 16 -30.53 -29.42 37.32
C PRO A 16 -29.42 -28.39 37.01
N LEU A 17 -28.18 -28.86 36.90
CA LEU A 17 -27.07 -28.17 36.21
C LEU A 17 -26.90 -28.80 34.82
N THR A 18 -27.39 -28.16 33.75
CA THR A 18 -27.05 -28.55 32.37
C THR A 18 -27.36 -27.45 31.36
N ALA A 19 -26.43 -27.24 30.42
CA ALA A 19 -26.58 -26.60 29.10
C ALA A 19 -27.05 -25.11 29.06
N ALA A 20 -26.52 -24.26 28.17
CA ALA A 20 -25.32 -24.35 27.35
C ALA A 20 -24.86 -22.93 26.95
N ASN A 21 -23.62 -22.77 26.49
CA ASN A 21 -23.27 -21.62 25.66
C ASN A 21 -24.00 -21.79 24.32
N ASP A 22 -24.95 -20.91 24.02
CA ASP A 22 -25.60 -20.84 22.71
C ASP A 22 -24.93 -19.74 21.87
N PRO A 23 -24.07 -20.07 20.89
CA PRO A 23 -23.39 -19.08 20.07
C PRO A 23 -24.32 -18.42 19.02
N SER A 24 -25.64 -18.65 19.07
CA SER A 24 -26.62 -17.98 18.19
C SER A 24 -27.24 -16.72 18.79
N THR A 25 -27.02 -16.43 20.08
CA THR A 25 -27.55 -15.20 20.72
C THR A 25 -26.58 -14.02 20.75
N ASP A 26 -25.29 -14.21 20.42
CA ASP A 26 -24.28 -13.14 20.38
C ASP A 26 -24.48 -12.20 19.16
N THR A 27 -25.55 -11.41 19.20
CA THR A 27 -25.85 -10.35 18.19
C THR A 27 -25.46 -8.95 18.68
N GLU A 28 -24.82 -8.86 19.86
CA GLU A 28 -24.28 -7.65 20.52
C GLU A 28 -23.18 -6.90 19.72
N ALA A 29 -22.87 -7.35 18.50
CA ALA A 29 -21.78 -6.82 17.68
C ALA A 29 -21.96 -5.38 17.18
N PHE A 30 -23.08 -4.71 17.49
CA PHE A 30 -23.39 -3.37 16.98
C PHE A 30 -24.25 -2.47 17.90
N ASP A 31 -24.40 -2.82 19.19
CA ASP A 31 -25.22 -1.99 20.10
C ASP A 31 -24.43 -0.81 20.69
N PRO A 32 -24.90 0.45 20.55
CA PRO A 32 -24.16 1.63 20.98
C PRO A 32 -24.35 1.88 22.49
N ILE A 33 -23.74 1.03 23.33
CA ILE A 33 -23.92 1.06 24.79
C ILE A 33 -23.45 2.40 25.38
N THR A 34 -24.42 3.22 25.79
CA THR A 34 -24.25 4.50 26.48
C THR A 34 -24.06 4.34 27.98
N ASP A 35 -23.17 3.43 28.39
CA ASP A 35 -22.77 3.34 29.80
C ASP A 35 -22.02 4.61 30.22
N PRO A 36 -22.34 5.21 31.37
CA PRO A 36 -21.68 6.41 31.85
C PRO A 36 -20.32 6.06 32.44
N ILE A 37 -19.31 5.95 31.58
CA ILE A 37 -17.89 5.98 32.00
C ILE A 37 -17.70 7.25 32.85
N ARG A 38 -16.96 7.10 33.95
CA ARG A 38 -16.67 8.18 34.90
C ARG A 38 -16.14 9.39 34.14
N LYS A 39 -16.88 10.51 34.16
CA LYS A 39 -16.41 11.76 33.55
C LYS A 39 -15.15 12.21 34.26
N ASP A 40 -14.04 12.23 33.53
CA ASP A 40 -12.81 12.86 33.96
C ASP A 40 -13.05 14.37 34.13
N GLU A 41 -12.59 14.93 35.25
CA GLU A 41 -12.64 16.38 35.45
C GLU A 41 -11.61 17.05 34.53
N PRO A 42 -11.93 18.22 33.93
CA PRO A 42 -11.03 18.87 32.98
C PRO A 42 -9.72 19.28 33.67
N ARG A 43 -8.64 18.56 33.36
CA ARG A 43 -7.28 18.86 33.86
C ARG A 43 -6.91 20.30 33.48
N PRO A 44 -6.20 21.05 34.36
CA PRO A 44 -5.85 22.44 34.09
C PRO A 44 -4.93 22.54 32.86
N SER A 45 -5.37 23.31 31.86
CA SER A 45 -4.66 23.45 30.59
C SER A 45 -3.26 24.02 30.77
N THR A 46 -2.25 23.19 30.50
CA THR A 46 -0.92 23.64 30.09
C THR A 46 -0.96 23.88 28.58
N GLY A 47 -0.56 25.08 28.15
CA GLY A 47 -0.61 25.47 26.73
C GLY A 47 0.34 24.63 25.85
N PRO A 48 0.11 24.58 24.53
CA PRO A 48 0.83 23.70 23.62
C PRO A 48 2.35 23.92 23.66
N VAL A 49 3.08 22.96 24.22
CA VAL A 49 4.54 22.97 24.29
C VAL A 49 5.11 22.76 22.89
N ARG A 50 5.54 23.85 22.27
CA ARG A 50 6.07 23.86 20.89
C ARG A 50 7.47 23.25 20.79
N VAL A 51 7.55 21.93 20.88
CA VAL A 51 8.81 21.18 20.65
C VAL A 51 9.30 21.50 19.24
N THR A 52 10.43 22.18 19.15
CA THR A 52 11.05 22.60 17.89
C THR A 52 12.20 21.64 17.57
N PRO A 53 12.23 20.99 16.39
CA PRO A 53 13.31 20.07 16.03
C PRO A 53 14.68 20.77 16.05
N ALA A 54 15.61 20.24 16.84
CA ALA A 54 16.95 20.80 16.98
C ALA A 54 17.71 20.71 15.64
N HIS A 55 18.14 21.86 15.12
CA HIS A 55 19.04 21.91 13.97
C HIS A 55 20.45 21.48 14.40
N SER A 56 20.95 20.37 13.84
CA SER A 56 22.35 19.97 13.97
C SER A 56 23.26 20.97 13.27
N THR A 57 24.01 21.75 14.05
CA THR A 57 25.03 22.67 13.53
C THR A 57 26.30 21.93 13.12
N ALA A 58 26.48 21.73 11.82
CA ALA A 58 27.76 21.35 11.22
C ALA A 58 28.32 22.52 10.40
N PRO A 59 29.63 22.85 10.48
CA PRO A 59 30.19 23.97 9.73
C PRO A 59 30.17 23.73 8.21
N GLN A 60 29.92 24.79 7.43
CA GLN A 60 30.28 24.80 6.02
C GLN A 60 31.77 25.12 5.89
N ASP A 61 32.49 24.35 5.08
CA ASP A 61 33.88 24.66 4.70
C ASP A 61 33.95 25.07 3.22
N THR A 62 34.93 25.92 2.88
CA THR A 62 34.83 26.85 1.75
C THR A 62 35.62 26.46 0.50
N ALA A 63 35.13 26.98 -0.62
CA ALA A 63 35.58 26.72 -1.98
C ALA A 63 37.10 26.78 -2.23
N ARG A 64 37.55 26.00 -3.21
CA ARG A 64 38.70 26.39 -4.05
C ARG A 64 38.52 25.99 -5.52
N THR A 65 38.32 27.00 -6.35
CA THR A 65 38.39 26.91 -7.81
C THR A 65 39.82 26.59 -8.28
N ARG A 66 39.97 25.93 -9.43
CA ARG A 66 41.17 26.08 -10.26
C ARG A 66 40.80 25.99 -11.74
N GLU A 67 41.40 26.88 -12.51
CA GLU A 67 41.11 27.11 -13.92
C GLU A 67 42.08 26.39 -14.87
N VAL A 68 41.82 26.55 -16.17
CA VAL A 68 42.53 25.92 -17.31
C VAL A 68 43.97 26.50 -17.47
N PRO A 69 44.81 25.93 -18.36
CA PRO A 69 44.83 26.46 -19.73
C PRO A 69 44.88 25.38 -20.82
N ALA A 70 44.30 25.71 -21.99
CA ALA A 70 44.48 24.94 -23.22
C ALA A 70 45.82 25.32 -23.90
N HIS A 71 46.25 24.53 -24.90
CA HIS A 71 47.29 24.95 -25.82
C HIS A 71 46.85 24.77 -27.28
N GLN A 72 47.34 25.65 -28.15
CA GLN A 72 46.89 25.81 -29.54
C GLN A 72 47.52 24.80 -30.50
N ALA A 73 46.97 24.77 -31.72
CA ALA A 73 47.43 23.96 -32.84
C ALA A 73 48.54 24.67 -33.65
N ASP A 74 49.31 23.86 -34.39
CA ASP A 74 49.85 24.17 -35.72
C ASP A 74 49.80 22.85 -36.54
N THR A 75 49.37 22.80 -37.80
CA THR A 75 50.11 23.17 -39.05
C THR A 75 51.52 22.53 -39.11
N SER A 76 52.02 21.98 -40.23
CA SER A 76 51.84 22.31 -41.65
C SER A 76 52.21 21.16 -42.61
N ALA A 77 51.89 21.33 -43.90
CA ALA A 77 52.60 20.85 -45.10
C ALA A 77 52.77 19.33 -45.40
N ALA A 78 52.28 18.93 -46.57
CA ALA A 78 52.95 17.99 -47.48
C ALA A 78 53.73 18.79 -48.55
N PRO A 79 54.63 18.18 -49.37
CA PRO A 79 54.14 17.55 -50.61
C PRO A 79 54.95 16.33 -51.16
N ALA A 80 54.24 15.53 -51.97
CA ALA A 80 54.64 14.78 -53.18
C ALA A 80 56.06 14.19 -53.36
N ALA A 81 56.12 12.87 -53.68
CA ALA A 81 56.73 12.36 -54.91
C ALA A 81 56.23 10.93 -55.29
N THR A 82 56.26 10.67 -56.60
CA THR A 82 56.00 9.44 -57.42
C THR A 82 56.58 8.10 -56.90
N SER A 83 56.17 6.89 -57.35
CA SER A 83 55.56 6.50 -58.65
C SER A 83 54.69 5.21 -58.66
N ASN A 84 53.59 5.25 -59.43
CA ASN A 84 52.91 4.21 -60.23
C ASN A 84 53.20 2.70 -60.06
N THR A 85 52.12 1.90 -60.06
CA THR A 85 51.80 0.93 -61.14
C THR A 85 50.28 0.63 -61.20
N ALA A 86 49.77 0.33 -62.39
CA ALA A 86 48.36 0.04 -62.74
C ALA A 86 47.89 -1.37 -62.31
N ALA A 87 46.60 -1.77 -62.31
CA ALA A 87 45.29 -1.09 -62.31
C ALA A 87 44.17 -2.17 -62.16
N THR A 88 42.91 -1.78 -61.93
CA THR A 88 41.67 -2.35 -62.53
C THR A 88 40.43 -1.53 -62.13
N THR A 89 39.52 -1.31 -63.08
CA THR A 89 38.30 -0.48 -62.92
C THR A 89 37.16 -1.25 -62.24
N GLY A 90 36.35 -0.58 -61.39
CA GLY A 90 35.27 -1.29 -60.66
C GLY A 90 34.16 -0.46 -60.01
N SER A 91 33.93 0.81 -60.40
CA SER A 91 32.78 1.56 -59.86
C SER A 91 31.46 1.00 -60.39
N ARG A 92 30.56 0.58 -59.48
CA ARG A 92 29.18 0.18 -59.80
C ARG A 92 28.20 1.03 -58.99
N SER A 93 27.61 2.03 -59.64
CA SER A 93 26.37 2.65 -59.15
C SER A 93 25.24 1.62 -59.21
N SER A 94 24.65 1.29 -58.07
CA SER A 94 23.49 0.39 -57.99
C SER A 94 22.21 1.11 -58.44
N VAL A 95 22.10 1.37 -59.74
CA VAL A 95 20.83 1.80 -60.34
C VAL A 95 19.90 0.59 -60.36
N MET A 96 18.75 0.71 -59.68
CA MET A 96 17.69 -0.30 -59.70
C MET A 96 17.24 -0.56 -61.14
N SER A 97 16.95 -1.83 -61.48
CA SER A 97 16.56 -2.20 -62.83
C SER A 97 15.14 -1.71 -63.16
N ASP A 98 14.80 -1.62 -64.45
CA ASP A 98 13.45 -1.27 -64.88
C ASP A 98 12.39 -2.26 -64.36
N ALA A 99 12.77 -3.51 -64.08
CA ALA A 99 11.91 -4.50 -63.44
C ALA A 99 11.66 -4.19 -61.95
N ASP A 100 12.67 -3.71 -61.22
CA ASP A 100 12.52 -3.25 -59.84
C ASP A 100 11.66 -1.98 -59.77
N TRP A 101 11.86 -1.04 -60.71
CA TRP A 101 11.01 0.14 -60.85
C TRP A 101 9.58 -0.21 -61.24
N ALA A 102 9.37 -1.19 -62.12
CA ALA A 102 8.03 -1.69 -62.45
C ALA A 102 7.37 -2.37 -61.25
N ALA A 103 8.12 -3.13 -60.43
CA ALA A 103 7.61 -3.74 -59.21
C ALA A 103 7.22 -2.70 -58.15
N VAL A 104 8.08 -1.70 -57.89
CA VAL A 104 7.79 -0.58 -56.98
C VAL A 104 6.60 0.25 -57.49
N THR A 105 6.56 0.56 -58.78
CA THR A 105 5.43 1.32 -59.38
C THR A 105 4.13 0.51 -59.29
N LYS A 106 4.17 -0.81 -59.51
CA LYS A 106 3.02 -1.70 -59.34
C LYS A 106 2.53 -1.73 -57.89
N ALA A 107 3.43 -1.78 -56.91
CA ALA A 107 3.09 -1.71 -55.48
C ALA A 107 2.60 -0.32 -55.03
N ALA A 108 3.03 0.75 -55.69
CA ALA A 108 2.58 2.12 -55.41
C ALA A 108 1.26 2.49 -56.13
N THR A 109 0.90 1.77 -57.19
CA THR A 109 -0.33 2.00 -57.98
C THR A 109 -1.38 0.91 -57.84
N SER A 110 -1.07 -0.21 -57.16
CA SER A 110 -2.05 -1.21 -56.76
C SER A 110 -3.07 -0.59 -55.82
N ARG A 111 -4.25 -0.28 -56.35
CA ARG A 111 -5.47 0.05 -55.58
C ARG A 111 -6.08 -1.17 -54.88
N ASP A 112 -5.28 -2.19 -54.60
CA ASP A 112 -5.56 -3.10 -53.50
C ASP A 112 -5.41 -2.30 -52.20
N THR A 113 -6.46 -1.55 -51.88
CA THR A 113 -6.83 -1.29 -50.49
C THR A 113 -7.22 -2.62 -49.86
N HIS A 114 -6.21 -3.47 -49.65
CA HIS A 114 -6.21 -4.44 -48.57
C HIS A 114 -6.10 -3.61 -47.28
N GLU A 115 -7.16 -2.83 -47.00
CA GLU A 115 -7.42 -2.37 -45.66
C GLU A 115 -7.37 -3.64 -44.81
N PRO A 116 -6.50 -3.71 -43.80
CA PRO A 116 -6.59 -4.82 -42.88
C PRO A 116 -8.00 -4.74 -42.29
N GLU A 117 -8.84 -5.75 -42.60
CA GLU A 117 -9.96 -6.10 -41.74
C GLU A 117 -9.36 -6.46 -40.38
N PHE A 118 -9.07 -5.42 -39.59
CA PHE A 118 -9.14 -5.51 -38.16
C PHE A 118 -10.62 -5.78 -37.90
N PRO A 119 -11.05 -7.01 -37.57
CA PRO A 119 -12.42 -7.20 -37.17
C PRO A 119 -12.63 -6.28 -35.97
N GLU A 120 -13.51 -5.29 -36.11
CA GLU A 120 -13.86 -4.40 -35.02
C GLU A 120 -14.45 -5.27 -33.92
N ARG A 121 -13.57 -5.69 -33.00
CA ARG A 121 -13.91 -6.64 -31.95
C ARG A 121 -14.72 -5.87 -30.93
N ARG A 122 -16.02 -5.69 -31.24
CA ARG A 122 -17.02 -4.93 -30.50
C ARG A 122 -16.80 -5.21 -29.02
N ARG A 123 -16.23 -4.23 -28.33
CA ARG A 123 -15.67 -4.43 -27.00
C ARG A 123 -16.83 -4.70 -26.07
N ASN A 124 -17.05 -5.96 -25.73
CA ASN A 124 -18.13 -6.37 -24.83
C ASN A 124 -18.04 -5.50 -23.57
N PRO A 125 -19.11 -4.78 -23.17
CA PRO A 125 -19.05 -3.85 -22.05
C PRO A 125 -18.57 -4.51 -20.75
N LEU A 126 -18.83 -5.81 -20.56
CA LEU A 126 -18.32 -6.59 -19.42
C LEU A 126 -16.79 -6.74 -19.41
N GLU A 127 -16.13 -6.74 -20.58
CA GLU A 127 -14.66 -6.72 -20.66
C GLU A 127 -14.09 -5.34 -20.28
N ILE A 128 -14.82 -4.26 -20.56
CA ILE A 128 -14.44 -2.90 -20.16
C ILE A 128 -14.67 -2.72 -18.66
N ILE A 129 -15.86 -3.06 -18.15
CA ILE A 129 -16.23 -3.01 -16.73
C ILE A 129 -15.24 -3.83 -15.90
N GLY A 130 -14.96 -5.08 -16.29
CA GLY A 130 -13.98 -5.92 -15.57
C GLY A 130 -12.55 -5.37 -15.61
N THR A 131 -12.16 -4.66 -16.67
CA THR A 131 -10.85 -4.00 -16.75
C THR A 131 -10.77 -2.79 -15.80
N ILE A 132 -11.83 -1.98 -15.75
CA ILE A 132 -11.94 -0.83 -14.84
C ILE A 132 -12.00 -1.31 -13.39
N TRP A 133 -12.78 -2.35 -13.08
CA TRP A 133 -12.84 -2.96 -11.76
C TRP A 133 -11.46 -3.38 -11.27
N ILE A 134 -10.71 -4.15 -12.08
CA ILE A 134 -9.35 -4.58 -11.72
C ILE A 134 -8.43 -3.37 -11.50
N ALA A 135 -8.48 -2.36 -12.38
CA ALA A 135 -7.63 -1.18 -12.27
C ALA A 135 -7.91 -0.36 -10.99
N LEU A 136 -9.19 -0.18 -10.61
CA LEU A 136 -9.58 0.53 -9.39
C LEU A 136 -9.43 -0.32 -8.12
N SER A 137 -9.50 -1.66 -8.24
CA SER A 137 -9.34 -2.57 -7.09
C SER A 137 -7.91 -2.65 -6.57
N VAL A 138 -6.92 -2.63 -7.46
CA VAL A 138 -5.49 -2.75 -7.11
C VAL A 138 -5.08 -1.80 -5.97
N PRO A 139 -5.29 -0.46 -6.02
CA PRO A 139 -4.85 0.42 -4.94
C PRO A 139 -5.45 0.07 -3.57
N PHE A 140 -6.73 -0.30 -3.47
CA PHE A 140 -7.33 -0.67 -2.17
C PHE A 140 -6.78 -1.99 -1.62
N ILE A 141 -6.56 -2.99 -2.48
CA ILE A 141 -5.93 -4.26 -2.09
C ILE A 141 -4.49 -4.01 -1.60
N LEU A 142 -3.72 -3.17 -2.31
CA LEU A 142 -2.35 -2.84 -1.91
C LEU A 142 -2.29 -2.01 -0.63
N LEU A 143 -3.23 -1.08 -0.42
CA LEU A 143 -3.33 -0.27 0.79
C LEU A 143 -3.68 -1.14 2.01
N ALA A 144 -4.66 -2.05 1.88
CA ALA A 144 -5.01 -2.98 2.95
C ALA A 144 -3.83 -3.89 3.34
N LEU A 145 -3.06 -4.39 2.35
CA LEU A 145 -1.86 -5.20 2.62
C LEU A 145 -0.75 -4.39 3.31
N ALA A 146 -0.50 -3.14 2.88
CA ALA A 146 0.47 -2.26 3.52
C ALA A 146 0.07 -1.92 4.97
N VAL A 147 -1.18 -1.48 5.19
CA VAL A 147 -1.74 -1.20 6.52
C VAL A 147 -1.69 -2.44 7.41
N ARG A 148 -2.09 -3.62 6.92
CA ARG A 148 -2.05 -4.87 7.71
C ARG A 148 -0.62 -5.32 8.06
N THR A 149 0.39 -4.88 7.31
CA THR A 149 1.81 -5.20 7.59
C THR A 149 2.39 -4.26 8.65
N ILE A 150 2.07 -2.96 8.56
CA ILE A 150 2.53 -1.93 9.52
C ILE A 150 1.76 -2.00 10.84
N ALA A 151 0.45 -2.27 10.80
CA ALA A 151 -0.33 -2.67 11.97
C ALA A 151 0.01 -4.14 12.33
N SER A 152 1.18 -4.37 12.89
CA SER A 152 1.61 -5.68 13.41
C SER A 152 2.64 -5.53 14.52
N GLY A 153 2.64 -6.46 15.48
CA GLY A 153 3.64 -6.52 16.55
C GLY A 153 5.08 -6.63 16.02
N MET A 154 5.29 -7.16 14.82
CA MET A 154 6.62 -7.20 14.18
C MET A 154 7.11 -5.82 13.76
N PHE A 155 6.25 -4.95 13.22
CA PHE A 155 6.62 -3.56 12.94
C PHE A 155 6.77 -2.76 14.24
N LEU A 156 5.86 -2.94 15.19
CA LEU A 156 5.91 -2.30 16.51
C LEU A 156 7.24 -2.57 17.24
N LYS A 157 7.67 -3.84 17.28
CA LYS A 157 8.93 -4.25 17.89
C LYS A 157 10.16 -3.77 17.11
N PHE A 158 10.09 -3.70 15.78
CA PHE A 158 11.14 -3.08 14.98
C PHE A 158 11.31 -1.59 15.34
N GLU A 159 10.19 -0.86 15.45
CA GLU A 159 10.18 0.59 15.60
C GLU A 159 10.53 1.05 17.03
N TYR A 160 10.18 0.30 18.07
CA TYR A 160 10.59 0.64 19.44
C TYR A 160 12.05 0.30 19.79
N PHE A 161 12.65 -0.68 19.12
CA PHE A 161 14.01 -1.19 19.44
C PHE A 161 15.09 -0.78 18.43
N ARG A 162 14.75 -0.05 17.38
CA ARG A 162 15.75 0.56 16.47
C ARG A 162 16.55 1.68 17.15
N PRO A 163 17.80 1.93 16.75
CA PRO A 163 18.56 3.09 17.19
C PRO A 163 17.85 4.42 16.85
N GLY A 164 17.83 5.35 17.81
CA GLY A 164 17.35 6.72 17.62
C GLY A 164 15.84 6.93 17.79
N PHE A 165 15.05 5.90 18.11
CA PHE A 165 13.62 6.11 18.39
C PHE A 165 13.40 6.90 19.70
N PRO A 166 12.47 7.88 19.76
CA PRO A 166 12.27 8.72 20.95
C PRO A 166 11.79 7.94 22.18
N ALA A 167 12.49 8.12 23.31
CA ALA A 167 12.03 7.67 24.62
C ALA A 167 10.76 8.42 25.07
N ASP A 168 9.94 7.78 25.91
CA ASP A 168 8.85 8.50 26.60
C ASP A 168 9.44 9.45 27.65
N GLN A 169 8.86 10.64 27.78
CA GLN A 169 9.24 11.64 28.78
C GLN A 169 8.46 11.48 30.09
N PHE A 170 7.37 10.71 30.07
CA PHE A 170 6.43 10.54 31.18
C PHE A 170 6.53 9.18 31.89
N GLY A 171 7.52 8.35 31.53
CA GLY A 171 7.98 7.22 32.35
C GLY A 171 7.87 5.81 31.76
N PHE A 172 7.27 5.59 30.59
CA PHE A 172 7.23 4.25 29.98
C PHE A 172 8.57 3.86 29.33
N GLY A 173 9.14 2.73 29.75
CA GLY A 173 10.27 2.10 29.07
C GLY A 173 9.88 1.49 27.73
N GLN A 174 10.86 1.13 26.89
CA GLN A 174 10.61 0.48 25.59
C GLN A 174 9.79 -0.82 25.72
N ALA A 175 10.00 -1.58 26.79
CA ALA A 175 9.23 -2.81 27.08
C ALA A 175 7.77 -2.52 27.45
N ASP A 176 7.51 -1.49 28.26
CA ASP A 176 6.15 -1.08 28.62
C ASP A 176 5.40 -0.59 27.38
N ARG A 177 6.09 0.15 26.51
CA ARG A 177 5.51 0.63 25.24
C ARG A 177 5.23 -0.52 24.28
N GLU A 178 6.15 -1.49 24.12
CA GLU A 178 5.88 -2.72 23.36
C GLU A 178 4.65 -3.45 23.91
N HIS A 179 4.56 -3.60 25.23
CA HIS A 179 3.45 -4.29 25.89
C HIS A 179 2.11 -3.60 25.65
N TYR A 180 1.97 -2.33 26.04
CA TYR A 180 0.69 -1.62 25.96
C TYR A 180 0.26 -1.30 24.53
N ALA A 181 1.19 -0.99 23.62
CA ALA A 181 0.86 -0.80 22.21
C ALA A 181 0.53 -2.11 21.49
N THR A 182 0.99 -3.27 21.98
CA THR A 182 0.57 -4.58 21.42
C THR A 182 -0.94 -4.79 21.60
N TYR A 183 -1.51 -4.45 22.77
CA TYR A 183 -2.97 -4.46 22.95
C TYR A 183 -3.68 -3.56 21.92
N VAL A 184 -3.16 -2.36 21.65
CA VAL A 184 -3.74 -1.45 20.66
C VAL A 184 -3.68 -2.04 19.25
N ILE A 185 -2.57 -2.69 18.87
CA ILE A 185 -2.44 -3.36 17.56
C ILE A 185 -3.36 -4.59 17.45
N ASP A 186 -3.45 -5.42 18.50
CA ASP A 186 -4.32 -6.59 18.52
C ASP A 186 -5.81 -6.21 18.52
N TYR A 187 -6.17 -5.10 19.17
CA TYR A 187 -7.52 -4.53 19.13
C TYR A 187 -7.98 -4.21 17.71
N LEU A 188 -7.09 -3.73 16.84
CA LEU A 188 -7.40 -3.41 15.43
C LEU A 188 -7.71 -4.66 14.57
N HIS A 189 -7.41 -5.87 15.07
CA HIS A 189 -7.59 -7.13 14.33
C HIS A 189 -8.49 -8.15 15.02
N ASN A 190 -8.80 -7.97 16.31
CA ASN A 190 -9.76 -8.81 17.04
C ASN A 190 -11.22 -8.38 16.78
N LEU A 191 -12.18 -9.17 17.24
CA LEU A 191 -13.62 -8.89 17.10
C LEU A 191 -14.24 -8.24 18.36
N ASP A 192 -13.43 -7.79 19.32
CA ASP A 192 -13.92 -7.24 20.59
C ASP A 192 -14.29 -5.75 20.48
N SER A 193 -15.15 -5.33 21.39
CA SER A 193 -15.52 -3.94 21.69
C SER A 193 -14.36 -3.12 22.26
N ARG A 194 -14.55 -1.79 22.39
CA ARG A 194 -13.59 -0.89 23.09
C ARG A 194 -13.25 -1.34 24.52
N ARG A 195 -14.06 -2.20 25.14
CA ARG A 195 -13.81 -2.77 26.47
C ARG A 195 -12.49 -3.54 26.55
N TYR A 196 -12.05 -4.17 25.46
CA TYR A 196 -10.75 -4.82 25.36
C TYR A 196 -9.57 -3.89 25.69
N LEU A 197 -9.67 -2.59 25.38
CA LEU A 197 -8.66 -1.59 25.76
C LEU A 197 -8.96 -0.94 27.12
N ALA A 198 -10.24 -0.85 27.52
CA ALA A 198 -10.62 -0.35 28.85
C ALA A 198 -10.17 -1.28 29.99
N ASP A 199 -10.11 -2.59 29.72
CA ASP A 199 -9.60 -3.62 30.64
C ASP A 199 -8.06 -3.62 30.76
N VAL A 200 -7.33 -2.73 30.04
CA VAL A 200 -5.86 -2.63 30.12
C VAL A 200 -5.46 -1.68 31.23
N ILE A 201 -4.91 -2.24 32.31
CA ILE A 201 -4.63 -1.56 33.58
C ILE A 201 -3.11 -1.46 33.84
N LEU A 202 -2.67 -0.34 34.40
CA LEU A 202 -1.29 -0.10 34.87
C LEU A 202 -0.97 -0.90 36.15
N PRO A 203 0.31 -1.12 36.52
CA PRO A 203 0.66 -1.79 37.78
C PRO A 203 0.20 -1.05 39.05
N THR A 204 -0.25 0.21 38.91
CA THR A 204 -0.88 1.04 39.95
C THR A 204 -2.36 0.73 40.19
N GLY A 205 -3.03 0.02 39.28
CA GLY A 205 -4.47 -0.23 39.31
C GLY A 205 -5.31 0.77 38.50
N GLU A 206 -4.70 1.79 37.91
CA GLU A 206 -5.39 2.79 37.06
C GLU A 206 -5.46 2.32 35.59
N PRO A 207 -6.52 2.66 34.83
CA PRO A 207 -6.58 2.38 33.39
C PRO A 207 -5.42 3.01 32.60
N VAL A 208 -4.96 2.32 31.56
CA VAL A 208 -3.96 2.88 30.63
C VAL A 208 -4.57 3.97 29.77
N PHE A 209 -5.79 3.78 29.27
CA PHE A 209 -6.44 4.67 28.31
C PHE A 209 -7.61 5.44 28.91
N ILE A 210 -7.71 6.73 28.57
CA ILE A 210 -8.87 7.57 28.95
C ILE A 210 -10.07 7.34 28.02
N SER A 211 -11.25 7.80 28.45
CA SER A 211 -12.53 7.63 27.73
C SER A 211 -12.46 8.02 26.25
N ASP A 212 -11.78 9.12 25.93
CA ASP A 212 -11.74 9.67 24.57
C ASP A 212 -10.72 8.94 23.67
N GLU A 213 -9.63 8.40 24.23
CA GLU A 213 -8.71 7.51 23.50
C GLU A 213 -9.41 6.20 23.12
N LEU A 214 -10.23 5.65 24.01
CA LEU A 214 -11.06 4.46 23.75
C LEU A 214 -12.09 4.70 22.64
N ASN A 215 -12.67 5.91 22.57
CA ASN A 215 -13.57 6.31 21.51
C ASN A 215 -12.83 6.45 20.16
N HIS A 216 -11.69 7.16 20.15
CA HIS A 216 -10.88 7.31 18.95
C HIS A 216 -10.39 5.96 18.40
N MET A 217 -9.95 5.06 19.27
CA MET A 217 -9.52 3.73 18.84
C MET A 217 -10.66 2.91 18.22
N ALA A 218 -11.90 3.09 18.68
CA ALA A 218 -13.06 2.46 18.05
C ALA A 218 -13.32 3.01 16.63
N ASP A 219 -13.21 4.33 16.43
CA ASP A 219 -13.31 4.95 15.10
C ASP A 219 -12.20 4.44 14.15
N VAL A 220 -10.95 4.38 14.63
CA VAL A 220 -9.80 3.85 13.88
C VAL A 220 -10.00 2.38 13.50
N LYS A 221 -10.52 1.56 14.42
CA LYS A 221 -10.87 0.16 14.16
C LYS A 221 -11.97 0.04 13.10
N GLY A 222 -12.99 0.90 13.15
CA GLY A 222 -14.04 0.99 12.13
C GLY A 222 -13.48 1.32 10.74
N LEU A 223 -12.60 2.33 10.65
CA LEU A 223 -11.95 2.74 9.41
C LEU A 223 -11.08 1.63 8.80
N ILE A 224 -10.28 0.95 9.62
CA ILE A 224 -9.42 -0.16 9.17
C ILE A 224 -10.25 -1.37 8.75
N SER A 225 -11.34 -1.68 9.48
CA SER A 225 -12.28 -2.74 9.13
C SER A 225 -12.98 -2.46 7.79
N LEU A 226 -13.38 -1.21 7.53
CA LEU A 226 -13.95 -0.77 6.26
C LEU A 226 -12.95 -0.90 5.10
N LEU A 227 -11.68 -0.51 5.30
CA LEU A 227 -10.60 -0.71 4.33
C LEU A 227 -10.42 -2.20 3.99
N TYR A 228 -10.41 -3.08 4.99
CA TYR A 228 -10.31 -4.53 4.77
C TYR A 228 -11.53 -5.09 4.03
N LEU A 229 -12.75 -4.67 4.38
CA LEU A 229 -13.98 -5.07 3.68
C LEU A 229 -13.93 -4.65 2.20
N ILE A 230 -13.57 -3.39 1.91
CA ILE A 230 -13.40 -2.89 0.54
C ILE A 230 -12.34 -3.70 -0.21
N ALA A 231 -11.19 -3.98 0.41
CA ALA A 231 -10.12 -4.76 -0.20
C ALA A 231 -10.52 -6.22 -0.48
N ILE A 232 -11.30 -6.86 0.40
CA ILE A 232 -11.83 -8.23 0.20
C ILE A 232 -12.81 -8.26 -0.98
N VAL A 233 -13.77 -7.33 -1.04
CA VAL A 233 -14.72 -7.22 -2.16
C VAL A 233 -13.99 -6.92 -3.48
N ALA A 234 -13.05 -5.97 -3.44
CA ALA A 234 -12.18 -5.62 -4.58
C ALA A 234 -11.38 -6.83 -5.08
N PHE A 235 -10.81 -7.64 -4.16
CA PHE A 235 -10.06 -8.85 -4.47
C PHE A 235 -10.95 -9.94 -5.09
N ILE A 236 -12.11 -10.24 -4.49
CA ILE A 236 -13.06 -11.24 -5.03
C ILE A 236 -13.50 -10.85 -6.44
N GLY A 237 -13.93 -9.61 -6.65
CA GLY A 237 -14.29 -9.11 -7.98
C GLY A 237 -13.10 -9.14 -8.96
N THR A 238 -11.89 -8.81 -8.49
CA THR A 238 -10.66 -8.89 -9.29
C THR A 238 -10.37 -10.32 -9.74
N VAL A 239 -10.55 -11.32 -8.88
CA VAL A 239 -10.39 -12.75 -9.25
C VAL A 239 -11.46 -13.16 -10.26
N LEU A 240 -12.74 -12.86 -10.01
CA LEU A 240 -13.85 -13.23 -10.91
C LEU A 240 -13.71 -12.60 -12.31
N PHE A 241 -13.41 -11.30 -12.39
CA PHE A 241 -13.14 -10.64 -13.66
C PHE A 241 -11.84 -11.13 -14.32
N SER A 242 -10.80 -11.47 -13.54
CA SER A 242 -9.57 -12.05 -14.09
C SER A 242 -9.78 -13.41 -14.75
N LEU A 243 -10.62 -14.26 -14.15
CA LEU A 243 -11.06 -15.54 -14.75
C LEU A 243 -11.88 -15.27 -16.02
N TYR A 244 -12.88 -14.39 -15.96
CA TYR A 244 -13.73 -14.03 -17.11
C TYR A 244 -12.93 -13.43 -18.29
N LEU A 245 -11.97 -12.54 -18.04
CA LEU A 245 -11.09 -11.95 -19.07
C LEU A 245 -10.02 -12.93 -19.60
N SER A 246 -9.79 -14.07 -18.94
CA SER A 246 -8.79 -15.07 -19.35
C SER A 246 -9.29 -16.04 -20.44
N ARG A 247 -10.59 -16.03 -20.76
CA ARG A 247 -11.20 -16.86 -21.82
C ARG A 247 -10.58 -16.60 -23.20
N LYS A 248 -10.69 -17.59 -24.10
CA LYS A 248 -10.26 -17.44 -25.51
C LYS A 248 -10.86 -16.16 -26.12
N GLY A 249 -10.01 -15.36 -26.76
CA GLY A 249 -10.39 -14.10 -27.41
C GLY A 249 -10.52 -12.86 -26.52
N GLY A 250 -10.61 -12.97 -25.19
CA GLY A 250 -10.81 -11.82 -24.30
C GLY A 250 -9.70 -10.76 -24.32
N MET A 251 -10.05 -9.50 -23.99
CA MET A 251 -9.12 -8.35 -23.95
C MET A 251 -7.94 -8.56 -22.99
N GLY A 252 -8.14 -9.36 -21.93
CA GLY A 252 -7.08 -9.88 -21.07
C GLY A 252 -6.75 -9.00 -19.86
N MET A 253 -6.86 -9.58 -18.66
CA MET A 253 -6.69 -8.93 -17.35
C MET A 253 -5.41 -8.08 -17.17
N ARG A 254 -4.34 -8.40 -17.91
CA ARG A 254 -3.03 -7.71 -17.83
C ARG A 254 -3.11 -6.21 -18.05
N PHE A 255 -4.07 -5.71 -18.85
CA PHE A 255 -4.22 -4.28 -19.07
C PHE A 255 -4.81 -3.59 -17.82
N GLY A 256 -5.82 -4.17 -17.19
CA GLY A 256 -6.40 -3.69 -15.93
C GLY A 256 -5.35 -3.66 -14.80
N PHE A 257 -4.62 -4.76 -14.59
CA PHE A 257 -3.54 -4.80 -13.59
C PHE A 257 -2.44 -3.77 -13.85
N ARG A 258 -2.08 -3.52 -15.11
CA ARG A 258 -1.08 -2.49 -15.45
C ARG A 258 -1.58 -1.08 -15.18
N LEU A 259 -2.81 -0.76 -15.57
CA LEU A 259 -3.42 0.55 -15.28
C LEU A 259 -3.53 0.76 -13.77
N GLY A 260 -4.03 -0.23 -13.02
CA GLY A 260 -4.13 -0.16 -11.56
C GLY A 260 -2.78 0.03 -10.87
N ALA A 261 -1.73 -0.67 -11.34
CA ALA A 261 -0.38 -0.50 -10.80
C ALA A 261 0.24 0.87 -11.13
N ILE A 262 0.08 1.36 -12.38
CA ILE A 262 0.54 2.72 -12.77
C ILE A 262 -0.19 3.78 -11.93
N PHE A 263 -1.52 3.67 -11.83
CA PHE A 263 -2.34 4.58 -11.02
C PHE A 263 -1.93 4.56 -9.55
N SER A 264 -1.71 3.37 -8.97
CA SER A 264 -1.24 3.20 -7.59
C SER A 264 0.11 3.89 -7.37
N ILE A 265 1.09 3.69 -8.27
CA ILE A 265 2.42 4.31 -8.16
C ILE A 265 2.32 5.84 -8.23
N ILE A 266 1.53 6.38 -9.18
CA ILE A 266 1.36 7.83 -9.33
C ILE A 266 0.63 8.44 -8.12
N ALA A 267 -0.45 7.81 -7.65
CA ALA A 267 -1.22 8.28 -6.51
C ALA A 267 -0.38 8.27 -5.22
N MET A 268 0.34 7.18 -4.95
CA MET A 268 1.20 7.09 -3.77
C MET A 268 2.39 8.05 -3.84
N ALA A 269 2.98 8.26 -5.02
CA ALA A 269 4.02 9.29 -5.20
C ALA A 269 3.49 10.70 -4.91
N GLY A 270 2.26 11.03 -5.36
CA GLY A 270 1.61 12.30 -5.04
C GLY A 270 1.35 12.47 -3.54
N ILE A 271 0.79 11.45 -2.88
CA ILE A 271 0.55 11.44 -1.43
C ILE A 271 1.87 11.60 -0.65
N ALA A 272 2.92 10.87 -1.04
CA ALA A 272 4.23 10.96 -0.41
C ALA A 272 4.84 12.36 -0.53
N VAL A 273 4.72 13.03 -1.69
CA VAL A 273 5.17 14.42 -1.85
C VAL A 273 4.41 15.38 -0.93
N VAL A 274 3.09 15.23 -0.80
CA VAL A 274 2.29 16.07 0.11
C VAL A 274 2.68 15.83 1.58
N ALA A 275 2.88 14.57 1.99
CA ALA A 275 3.30 14.22 3.34
C ALA A 275 4.72 14.75 3.66
N LEU A 276 5.67 14.63 2.72
CA LEU A 276 7.05 15.10 2.89
C LEU A 276 7.17 16.63 2.95
N LEU A 277 6.29 17.36 2.24
CA LEU A 277 6.29 18.83 2.24
C LEU A 277 5.63 19.45 3.48
N GLY A 278 4.88 18.68 4.28
CA GLY A 278 4.14 19.24 5.41
C GLY A 278 3.43 18.20 6.26
N TRP A 279 4.19 17.32 6.92
CA TRP A 279 3.68 16.21 7.74
C TRP A 279 2.54 16.62 8.70
N GLU A 280 2.72 17.67 9.49
CA GLU A 280 1.72 18.18 10.44
C GLU A 280 0.39 18.63 9.79
N SER A 281 0.44 19.05 8.53
CA SER A 281 -0.77 19.43 7.77
C SER A 281 -1.38 18.23 7.06
N PHE A 282 -0.56 17.29 6.60
CA PHE A 282 -1.00 16.02 6.04
C PHE A 282 -1.70 15.14 7.09
N PHE A 283 -1.10 14.94 8.26
CA PHE A 283 -1.62 14.10 9.34
C PHE A 283 -2.96 14.62 9.85
N ARG A 284 -3.06 15.92 10.18
CA ARG A 284 -4.33 16.53 10.62
C ARG A 284 -5.36 16.63 9.50
N GLY A 285 -4.92 16.82 8.25
CA GLY A 285 -5.78 16.77 7.07
C GLY A 285 -6.39 15.39 6.83
N PHE A 286 -5.62 14.31 7.04
CA PHE A 286 -6.12 12.94 7.03
C PHE A 286 -7.15 12.71 8.15
N HIS A 287 -6.84 13.09 9.39
CA HIS A 287 -7.76 12.86 10.51
C HIS A 287 -9.11 13.58 10.31
N ARG A 288 -9.11 14.83 9.82
CA ARG A 288 -10.34 15.58 9.49
C ARG A 288 -11.18 15.02 8.33
N ILE A 289 -10.66 14.07 7.55
CA ILE A 289 -11.42 13.39 6.49
C ILE A 289 -12.19 12.18 7.04
N PHE A 290 -11.72 11.59 8.15
CA PHE A 290 -12.25 10.33 8.69
C PHE A 290 -12.86 10.43 10.10
N PHE A 291 -12.49 11.45 10.87
CA PHE A 291 -12.88 11.65 12.26
C PHE A 291 -13.37 13.09 12.49
N ALA A 292 -14.19 13.30 13.52
CA ALA A 292 -14.69 14.63 13.86
C ALA A 292 -13.58 15.51 14.47
N ASP A 293 -13.68 16.84 14.32
CA ASP A 293 -12.76 17.76 15.00
C ASP A 293 -12.85 17.56 16.53
N GLY A 294 -11.68 17.36 17.17
CA GLY A 294 -11.57 17.17 18.62
C GLY A 294 -11.69 15.73 19.13
N THR A 295 -12.04 14.73 18.31
CA THR A 295 -12.11 13.31 18.76
C THR A 295 -10.80 12.54 18.63
N TRP A 296 -9.70 13.21 18.29
CA TRP A 296 -8.39 12.61 18.00
C TRP A 296 -7.20 13.52 18.38
N GLU A 297 -7.46 14.70 18.96
CA GLU A 297 -6.42 15.60 19.46
C GLU A 297 -6.26 15.39 20.98
N PHE A 298 -5.11 14.83 21.40
CA PHE A 298 -4.81 14.44 22.79
C PHE A 298 -3.61 15.20 23.36
N TYR A 299 -3.43 15.16 24.69
CA TYR A 299 -2.26 15.76 25.35
C TYR A 299 -1.00 14.90 25.18
N ALA A 300 0.17 15.48 25.47
CA ALA A 300 1.45 14.79 25.35
C ALA A 300 1.67 13.72 26.44
N ASP A 301 0.99 13.85 27.58
CA ASP A 301 1.00 12.90 28.70
C ASP A 301 -0.06 11.79 28.60
N ASP A 302 -1.00 11.89 27.64
CA ASP A 302 -2.00 10.86 27.37
C ASP A 302 -1.36 9.62 26.71
N SER A 303 -1.80 8.44 27.13
CA SER A 303 -1.10 7.18 26.87
C SER A 303 -0.98 6.82 25.39
N LEU A 304 -1.98 7.09 24.58
CA LEU A 304 -1.99 6.77 23.15
C LEU A 304 -0.94 7.57 22.38
N ILE A 305 -0.74 8.85 22.73
CA ILE A 305 0.33 9.69 22.15
C ILE A 305 1.71 9.26 22.66
N ARG A 306 1.82 8.86 23.92
CA ARG A 306 3.07 8.33 24.49
C ARG A 306 3.47 7.00 23.88
N LEU A 307 2.50 6.14 23.55
CA LEU A 307 2.73 4.90 22.82
C LEU A 307 3.10 5.20 21.36
N PHE A 308 2.28 5.99 20.66
CA PHE A 308 2.41 6.30 19.23
C PHE A 308 2.71 7.80 18.98
N PRO A 309 3.92 8.28 19.30
CA PRO A 309 4.29 9.68 19.11
C PRO A 309 4.41 10.03 17.62
N PRO A 310 4.49 11.32 17.25
CA PRO A 310 4.58 11.75 15.85
C PRO A 310 5.64 11.02 15.02
N GLN A 311 6.80 10.70 15.61
CA GLN A 311 7.85 9.92 14.95
C GLN A 311 7.40 8.52 14.52
N PHE A 312 6.66 7.80 15.37
CA PHE A 312 6.12 6.48 15.02
C PHE A 312 5.24 6.58 13.78
N TRP A 313 4.39 7.60 13.69
CA TRP A 313 3.51 7.79 12.54
C TRP A 313 4.27 8.19 11.26
N VAL A 314 5.37 8.94 11.38
CA VAL A 314 6.29 9.22 10.24
C VAL A 314 6.91 7.92 9.71
N ASP A 315 7.54 7.12 10.57
CA ASP A 315 8.19 5.87 10.16
C ASP A 315 7.17 4.81 9.70
N ALA A 316 6.00 4.72 10.33
CA ALA A 316 4.87 3.90 9.88
C ALA A 316 4.34 4.33 8.50
N GLY A 317 4.23 5.65 8.25
CA GLY A 317 3.81 6.20 6.96
C GLY A 317 4.82 5.92 5.85
N ILE A 318 6.11 6.08 6.13
CA ILE A 318 7.21 5.73 5.22
C ILE A 318 7.20 4.22 4.93
N GLY A 319 7.06 3.38 5.96
CA GLY A 319 6.97 1.93 5.82
C GLY A 319 5.76 1.49 4.98
N ALA A 320 4.58 2.03 5.26
CA ALA A 320 3.36 1.74 4.50
C ALA A 320 3.51 2.15 3.02
N GLY A 321 4.03 3.36 2.75
CA GLY A 321 4.29 3.84 1.40
C GLY A 321 5.31 2.98 0.64
N ALA A 322 6.40 2.57 1.31
CA ALA A 322 7.42 1.70 0.73
C ALA A 322 6.88 0.29 0.39
N ILE A 323 6.13 -0.33 1.29
CA ILE A 323 5.49 -1.64 1.07
C ILE A 323 4.47 -1.54 -0.07
N PHE A 324 3.63 -0.50 -0.07
CA PHE A 324 2.64 -0.25 -1.12
C PHE A 324 3.31 -0.10 -2.50
N LEU A 325 4.36 0.73 -2.60
CA LEU A 325 5.10 0.94 -3.85
C LEU A 325 5.81 -0.34 -4.32
N LEU A 326 6.42 -1.10 -3.41
CA LEU A 326 7.02 -2.41 -3.72
C LEU A 326 6.00 -3.37 -4.32
N LEU A 327 4.83 -3.52 -3.68
CA LEU A 327 3.76 -4.37 -4.19
C LEU A 327 3.19 -3.86 -5.52
N ALA A 328 3.06 -2.55 -5.70
CA ALA A 328 2.60 -1.95 -6.97
C ALA A 328 3.59 -2.21 -8.12
N ILE A 329 4.90 -2.10 -7.85
CA ILE A 329 5.96 -2.44 -8.81
C ILE A 329 5.92 -3.94 -9.14
N ILE A 330 5.69 -4.81 -8.15
CA ILE A 330 5.54 -6.26 -8.36
C ILE A 330 4.35 -6.55 -9.28
N VAL A 331 3.16 -5.97 -9.03
CA VAL A 331 1.97 -6.11 -9.90
C VAL A 331 2.24 -5.55 -11.31
N PHE A 332 2.92 -4.40 -11.41
CA PHE A 332 3.30 -3.80 -12.69
C PHE A 332 4.18 -4.76 -13.51
N LEU A 333 5.25 -5.31 -12.92
CA LEU A 333 6.16 -6.25 -13.58
C LEU A 333 5.45 -7.55 -14.00
N PHE A 334 4.63 -8.13 -13.12
CA PHE A 334 3.84 -9.32 -13.45
C PHE A 334 2.79 -9.05 -14.56
N SER A 335 2.33 -7.81 -14.76
CA SER A 335 1.46 -7.45 -15.89
C SER A 335 2.10 -7.67 -17.28
N PHE A 336 3.43 -7.78 -17.36
CA PHE A 336 4.17 -8.10 -18.59
C PHE A 336 4.57 -9.58 -18.69
N ALA A 337 4.52 -10.33 -17.57
CA ALA A 337 4.94 -11.73 -17.52
C ALA A 337 4.18 -12.58 -18.54
N GLY A 338 4.91 -13.38 -19.32
CA GLY A 338 4.33 -14.22 -20.37
C GLY A 338 3.71 -13.44 -21.56
N HIS A 339 4.04 -12.14 -21.75
CA HIS A 339 3.71 -11.43 -23.00
C HIS A 339 4.55 -11.96 -24.16
N LYS A 340 5.88 -12.10 -23.97
CA LYS A 340 6.82 -12.65 -24.98
C LYS A 340 6.41 -14.05 -25.47
N LYS A 341 6.09 -14.97 -24.55
CA LYS A 341 5.64 -16.34 -24.89
C LYS A 341 4.33 -16.36 -25.72
N ARG A 342 3.31 -15.57 -25.34
CA ARG A 342 2.05 -15.49 -26.13
C ARG A 342 2.21 -14.75 -27.46
N ARG A 343 3.12 -13.76 -27.58
CA ARG A 343 3.44 -13.09 -28.85
C ARG A 343 4.17 -14.03 -29.81
N ALA A 344 5.07 -14.88 -29.31
CA ALA A 344 5.73 -15.92 -30.10
C ALA A 344 4.73 -16.98 -30.59
N ALA A 345 3.87 -17.50 -29.71
CA ALA A 345 2.84 -18.46 -30.10
C ALA A 345 1.87 -17.90 -31.16
N ARG A 346 1.45 -16.63 -31.04
CA ARG A 346 0.62 -15.94 -32.04
C ARG A 346 1.34 -15.61 -33.36
N ARG A 347 2.68 -15.57 -33.36
CA ARG A 347 3.49 -15.45 -34.58
C ARG A 347 3.55 -16.78 -35.30
N ALA A 348 3.95 -17.85 -34.62
CA ALA A 348 3.96 -19.20 -35.16
C ALA A 348 2.57 -19.66 -35.67
N GLN A 349 1.48 -19.25 -35.00
CA GLN A 349 0.11 -19.52 -35.47
C GLN A 349 -0.33 -18.72 -36.71
N ARG A 350 0.35 -17.63 -37.05
CA ARG A 350 0.16 -16.90 -38.32
C ARG A 350 1.07 -17.47 -39.40
N GLU A 351 2.36 -17.60 -39.07
CA GLU A 351 3.38 -18.20 -39.94
C GLU A 351 3.01 -19.64 -40.40
N ALA A 352 2.22 -20.39 -39.61
CA ALA A 352 1.66 -21.70 -39.99
C ALA A 352 0.27 -21.68 -40.65
N ALA A 353 -0.41 -20.52 -40.70
CA ALA A 353 -1.66 -20.29 -41.43
C ALA A 353 -1.41 -19.62 -42.78
N ASP A 354 -0.39 -18.77 -42.87
CA ASP A 354 0.13 -18.12 -44.09
C ASP A 354 0.93 -19.10 -44.98
N ALA A 355 1.01 -20.38 -44.60
CA ALA A 355 1.77 -21.46 -45.23
C ALA A 355 0.89 -22.65 -45.69
N ILE A 356 -0.43 -22.44 -45.78
CA ILE A 356 -1.46 -23.39 -46.23
C ILE A 356 -2.23 -22.76 -47.41
#